data_AF-A0A7C3UYH7-F1
#
_entry.id   AF-A0A7C3UYH7-F1
#
_cell.length_a   1.000
_cell.length_b   1.000
_cell.length_c   1.000
_cell.angle_alpha   90.00
_cell.angle_beta   90.00
_cell.angle_gamma   90.00
#
_symmetry.space_group_name_H-M   'P 1'
#
loop_
_entity.id
_entity.type
_entity.pdbx_description
1 polymer ?
#
loop_
_entity_poly.entity_id
_entity_poly.type
_entity_poly.pdbx_seq_one_letter_code
_entity_poly.pdbx_strand_id
1 'polypeptide(L)'
;MIKRATLLIALLSFNLLFAQKKEGKVKLPEPRYRSATSVEEALLKRRSVRSYKKEKLTLNELSQLLWSAQGITAQWGGRTCPSAGATYPLEIYIAVGEVSGLESGVYHYLPEEHAIEKVLNKDVRKELTEAAWSQEYILSAPLNIIIAADYKRTTRRYGERGIRYVHYEVGHCGQNIHLQCEALGLGTVVIGAFSDEKVKKILNIKEEPQYIMPVGRRK
;
A
#
# COMPACT_ATOMS: atom_id res chain seq x y z
N MET A 1 48.14 -3.82 52.67
CA MET A 1 47.71 -5.19 52.30
C MET A 1 46.23 -5.17 51.98
N ILE A 2 45.80 -5.91 50.95
CA ILE A 2 44.41 -6.13 50.47
C ILE A 2 43.86 -4.91 49.68
N LYS A 3 43.99 -4.79 48.35
CA LYS A 3 43.46 -5.55 47.18
C LYS A 3 41.93 -5.70 47.12
N ARG A 4 41.35 -5.13 46.04
CA ARG A 4 40.08 -5.45 45.33
C ARG A 4 38.76 -4.82 45.84
N ALA A 5 38.27 -3.84 45.06
CA ALA A 5 36.84 -3.58 44.80
C ALA A 5 36.75 -2.89 43.41
N THR A 6 36.87 -3.66 42.33
CA THR A 6 35.75 -4.17 41.52
C THR A 6 34.97 -3.05 40.81
N LEU A 7 35.53 -2.62 39.67
CA LEU A 7 34.88 -2.51 38.36
C LEU A 7 33.35 -2.79 38.37
N LEU A 8 32.51 -1.77 38.58
CA LEU A 8 31.06 -1.90 38.41
C LEU A 8 30.38 -0.54 38.08
N ILE A 9 30.91 0.21 37.10
CA ILE A 9 30.26 1.44 36.59
C ILE A 9 30.29 1.47 35.05
N ALA A 10 29.85 0.40 34.41
CA ALA A 10 29.66 0.38 32.95
C ALA A 10 28.43 -0.44 32.53
N LEU A 11 27.39 -0.47 33.36
CA LEU A 11 26.19 -1.28 33.13
C LEU A 11 24.95 -0.63 33.72
N LEU A 12 24.74 0.66 33.45
CA LEU A 12 23.45 1.30 33.63
C LEU A 12 23.16 2.20 32.44
N SER A 13 22.06 1.89 31.75
CA SER A 13 21.41 2.65 30.68
C SER A 13 22.05 2.68 29.28
N PHE A 14 22.50 1.52 28.79
CA PHE A 14 22.45 1.22 27.35
C PHE A 14 21.25 0.30 27.04
N ASN A 15 20.10 0.63 27.64
CA ASN A 15 18.80 -0.02 27.39
C ASN A 15 17.95 0.87 26.47
N LEU A 16 18.48 1.15 25.29
CA LEU A 16 17.70 1.62 24.13
C LEU A 16 18.28 0.98 22.86
N LEU A 17 18.50 -0.34 22.93
CA LEU A 17 18.61 -1.17 21.73
C LEU A 17 17.37 -2.05 21.64
N PHE A 18 16.82 -2.03 20.43
CA PHE A 18 15.83 -2.96 19.90
C PHE A 18 14.42 -2.84 20.48
N ALA A 19 13.66 -1.91 19.90
CA ALA A 19 12.30 -2.26 19.52
C ALA A 19 12.35 -3.63 18.82
N GLN A 20 11.68 -4.63 19.40
CA GLN A 20 11.59 -5.96 18.84
C GLN A 20 11.18 -5.86 17.36
N LYS A 21 12.13 -6.15 16.47
CA LYS A 21 11.87 -6.35 15.05
C LYS A 21 11.05 -7.64 14.95
N LYS A 22 9.72 -7.53 14.98
CA LYS A 22 8.85 -8.56 14.38
C LYS A 22 9.25 -8.60 12.91
N GLU A 23 10.02 -9.63 12.53
CA GLU A 23 10.62 -9.74 11.21
C GLU A 23 9.57 -9.46 10.12
N GLY A 24 9.81 -8.42 9.32
CA GLY A 24 8.96 -8.05 8.18
C GLY A 24 8.01 -6.86 8.37
N LYS A 25 7.72 -6.40 9.59
CA LYS A 25 6.77 -5.29 9.81
C LYS A 25 7.44 -3.91 9.89
N VAL A 26 6.89 -2.93 9.18
CA VAL A 26 7.35 -1.54 9.14
C VAL A 26 6.18 -0.60 9.45
N LYS A 27 6.29 0.17 10.54
CA LYS A 27 5.35 1.24 10.85
C LYS A 27 5.49 2.36 9.82
N LEU A 28 4.37 2.84 9.28
CA LEU A 28 4.39 3.95 8.32
C LEU A 28 4.40 5.30 9.05
N PRO A 29 5.03 6.33 8.47
CA PRO A 29 4.89 7.71 8.93
C PRO A 29 3.43 8.15 8.94
N GLU A 30 3.03 8.94 9.94
CA GLU A 30 1.64 9.40 10.05
C GLU A 30 1.18 10.18 8.80
N PRO A 31 -0.07 9.97 8.35
CA PRO A 31 -0.60 10.64 7.18
C PRO A 31 -0.82 12.12 7.43
N ARG A 32 -0.73 12.91 6.37
CA ARG A 32 -1.02 14.33 6.39
C ARG A 32 -2.46 14.58 5.99
N TYR A 33 -3.18 15.33 6.82
CA TYR A 33 -4.59 15.68 6.58
C TYR A 33 -4.79 17.05 5.92
N ARG A 34 -3.70 17.71 5.52
CA ARG A 34 -3.73 19.01 4.84
C ARG A 34 -2.77 19.01 3.66
N SER A 35 -3.29 19.42 2.50
CA SER A 35 -2.56 19.60 1.24
C SER A 35 -2.77 21.01 0.70
N ALA A 36 -1.85 21.48 -0.14
CA ALA A 36 -2.01 22.70 -0.92
C ALA A 36 -2.97 22.51 -2.12
N THR A 37 -3.16 21.27 -2.56
CA THR A 37 -4.09 20.90 -3.64
C THR A 37 -5.48 20.67 -3.08
N SER A 38 -6.48 21.38 -3.59
CA SER A 38 -7.88 21.15 -3.21
C SER A 38 -8.46 19.89 -3.89
N VAL A 39 -9.63 19.43 -3.42
CA VAL A 39 -10.32 18.29 -4.05
C VAL A 39 -10.73 18.64 -5.49
N GLU A 40 -11.21 19.85 -5.73
CA GLU A 40 -11.58 20.36 -7.06
C GLU A 40 -10.38 20.38 -8.00
N GLU A 41 -9.23 20.87 -7.51
CA GLU A 41 -8.00 20.89 -8.29
C GLU A 41 -7.53 19.47 -8.63
N ALA A 42 -7.54 18.55 -7.65
CA ALA A 42 -7.21 17.16 -7.87
C ALA A 42 -8.14 16.52 -8.92
N LEU A 43 -9.45 16.71 -8.80
CA LEU A 43 -10.45 16.21 -9.77
C LEU A 43 -10.20 16.74 -11.19
N LEU A 44 -9.93 18.05 -11.31
CA LEU A 44 -9.67 18.71 -12.59
C LEU A 44 -8.42 18.15 -13.28
N LYS A 45 -7.32 18.03 -12.53
CA LYS A 45 -6.01 17.60 -13.03
C LYS A 45 -5.89 16.09 -13.23
N ARG A 46 -6.71 15.29 -12.53
CA ARG A 46 -6.67 13.82 -12.56
C ARG A 46 -6.61 13.24 -13.97
N ARG A 47 -5.53 12.53 -14.29
CA ARG A 47 -5.39 11.74 -15.53
C ARG A 47 -4.70 10.40 -15.27
N SER A 48 -4.91 9.45 -16.17
CA SER A 48 -4.16 8.19 -16.16
C SER A 48 -2.77 8.43 -16.75
N VAL A 49 -1.74 8.30 -15.93
CA VAL A 49 -0.35 8.46 -16.32
C VAL A 49 0.26 7.08 -16.52
N ARG A 50 0.94 6.89 -17.65
CA ARG A 50 1.56 5.61 -18.07
C ARG A 50 3.05 5.75 -18.37
N SER A 51 3.69 6.81 -17.86
CA SER A 51 5.13 7.05 -18.02
C SER A 51 5.68 7.76 -16.79
N TYR A 52 6.77 7.23 -16.26
CA TYR A 52 7.35 7.69 -14.99
C TYR A 52 8.82 8.06 -15.15
N LYS A 53 9.27 9.06 -14.38
CA LYS A 53 10.69 9.36 -14.21
C LYS A 53 11.37 8.23 -13.44
N LYS A 54 12.68 8.04 -13.67
CA LYS A 54 13.52 7.14 -12.87
C LYS A 54 13.88 7.80 -11.53
N GLU A 55 12.86 8.02 -10.71
CA GLU A 55 12.97 8.63 -9.39
C GLU A 55 12.28 7.75 -8.35
N LYS A 56 12.94 7.61 -7.19
CA LYS A 56 12.38 6.88 -6.05
C LYS A 56 11.19 7.65 -5.46
N LEU A 57 10.22 6.91 -4.92
CA LEU A 57 9.26 7.49 -3.99
C LEU A 57 9.85 7.53 -2.58
N THR A 58 9.23 8.32 -1.71
CA THR A 58 9.53 8.40 -0.29
C THR A 58 8.57 7.52 0.52
N LEU A 59 8.97 7.14 1.73
CA LEU A 59 8.10 6.41 2.65
C LEU A 59 6.85 7.22 3.06
N ASN A 60 6.95 8.56 3.10
CA ASN A 60 5.82 9.46 3.35
C ASN A 60 4.79 9.43 2.20
N GLU A 61 5.24 9.44 0.95
CA GLU A 61 4.35 9.31 -0.21
C GLU A 61 3.65 7.94 -0.22
N LEU A 62 4.40 6.86 0.02
CA LEU A 62 3.82 5.52 0.14
C LEU A 62 2.77 5.46 1.27
N SER A 63 3.11 5.96 2.45
CA SER A 63 2.19 6.04 3.59
C SER A 63 0.90 6.76 3.24
N GLN A 64 1.02 7.95 2.64
CA GLN A 64 -0.10 8.78 2.28
C GLN A 64 -1.02 8.07 1.26
N LEU A 65 -0.45 7.37 0.26
CA LEU A 65 -1.22 6.60 -0.72
C LEU A 65 -2.00 5.46 -0.05
N LEU A 66 -1.36 4.69 0.83
CA LEU A 66 -2.01 3.60 1.55
C LEU A 66 -3.12 4.08 2.51
N TRP A 67 -2.87 5.20 3.21
CA TRP A 67 -3.90 5.84 4.01
C TRP A 67 -5.07 6.32 3.14
N SER A 68 -4.82 6.94 1.97
CA SER A 68 -5.91 7.35 1.08
C SER A 68 -6.75 6.17 0.57
N ALA A 69 -6.11 5.01 0.35
CA ALA A 69 -6.77 3.80 -0.12
C ALA A 69 -7.72 3.20 0.92
N GLN A 70 -7.23 2.93 2.14
CA GLN A 70 -7.96 2.17 3.17
C GLN A 70 -7.66 2.62 4.62
N GLY A 71 -7.09 3.81 4.82
CA GLY A 71 -6.75 4.31 6.15
C GLY A 71 -7.98 4.56 7.03
N ILE A 72 -7.84 4.35 8.34
CA ILE A 72 -8.90 4.60 9.33
C ILE A 72 -8.99 6.11 9.61
N THR A 73 -10.22 6.63 9.62
CA THR A 73 -10.56 8.05 9.80
C THR A 73 -11.54 8.30 10.94
N ALA A 74 -12.15 7.26 11.51
CA ALA A 74 -13.09 7.38 12.62
C ALA A 74 -12.84 6.32 13.71
N GLN A 75 -13.13 6.68 14.96
CA GLN A 75 -12.91 5.79 16.13
C GLN A 75 -13.62 4.44 16.00
N TRP A 76 -14.76 4.39 15.33
CA TRP A 76 -15.52 3.16 15.10
C TRP A 76 -14.93 2.25 14.00
N GLY A 77 -13.81 2.64 13.38
CA GLY A 77 -13.15 1.88 12.30
C GLY A 77 -13.49 2.37 10.89
N GLY A 78 -14.18 3.51 10.77
CA GLY A 78 -14.47 4.14 9.48
C GLY A 78 -13.21 4.38 8.66
N ARG A 79 -13.24 4.08 7.36
CA ARG A 79 -12.09 4.22 6.46
C ARG A 79 -12.28 5.37 5.46
N THR A 80 -11.18 5.83 4.86
CA THR A 80 -11.20 6.80 3.74
C THR A 80 -12.03 6.32 2.55
N CYS A 81 -12.05 5.01 2.31
CA CYS A 81 -12.89 4.37 1.30
C CYS A 81 -14.21 3.88 1.93
N PRO A 82 -15.38 4.28 1.40
CA PRO A 82 -16.66 3.78 1.90
C PRO A 82 -16.87 2.32 1.50
N SER A 83 -17.41 1.53 2.44
CA SER A 83 -17.65 0.10 2.29
C SER A 83 -19.08 -0.29 2.68
N ALA A 84 -19.70 -1.19 1.92
CA ALA A 84 -21.08 -1.60 2.16
C ALA A 84 -21.23 -2.26 3.54
N GLY A 85 -21.93 -1.59 4.46
CA GLY A 85 -22.08 -2.06 5.83
C GLY A 85 -20.77 -2.18 6.61
N ALA A 86 -19.74 -1.42 6.23
CA ALA A 86 -18.42 -1.43 6.86
C ALA A 86 -17.78 -2.84 6.92
N THR A 87 -17.95 -3.64 5.87
CA THR A 87 -17.40 -5.01 5.80
C THR A 87 -15.93 -5.06 5.37
N TYR A 88 -15.44 -3.98 4.75
CA TYR A 88 -14.03 -3.79 4.36
C TYR A 88 -13.39 -5.04 3.71
N PRO A 89 -13.91 -5.47 2.54
CA PRO A 89 -13.43 -6.64 1.80
C PRO A 89 -12.06 -6.46 1.15
N LEU A 90 -11.57 -5.22 1.00
CA LEU A 90 -10.36 -4.97 0.23
C LEU A 90 -9.09 -5.16 1.07
N GLU A 91 -8.14 -5.87 0.47
CA GLU A 91 -6.77 -6.02 0.92
C GLU A 91 -5.83 -5.26 -0.02
N ILE A 92 -4.91 -4.49 0.56
CA ILE A 92 -3.98 -3.66 -0.22
C ILE A 92 -2.58 -4.24 -0.10
N TYR A 93 -2.06 -4.73 -1.22
CA TYR A 93 -0.69 -5.19 -1.35
C TYR A 93 0.12 -4.16 -2.14
N ILE A 94 1.42 -4.10 -1.89
CA ILE A 94 2.34 -3.24 -2.65
C ILE A 94 3.54 -4.06 -3.13
N ALA A 95 3.84 -3.97 -4.42
CA ALA A 95 5.13 -4.42 -4.96
C ALA A 95 6.07 -3.21 -5.03
N VAL A 96 7.03 -3.19 -4.10
CA VAL A 96 8.02 -2.13 -3.93
C VAL A 96 9.24 -2.45 -4.77
N GLY A 97 9.57 -1.56 -5.70
CA GLY A 97 10.82 -1.57 -6.44
C GLY A 97 11.80 -0.55 -5.89
N GLU A 98 11.40 0.72 -5.87
CA GLU A 98 12.26 1.86 -5.58
C GLU A 98 11.58 2.87 -4.64
N VAL A 99 11.53 2.54 -3.34
CA VAL A 99 11.05 3.44 -2.27
C VAL A 99 12.20 3.71 -1.29
N SER A 100 12.44 4.97 -0.97
CA SER A 100 13.54 5.37 -0.09
C SER A 100 13.32 4.86 1.33
N GLY A 101 14.30 4.12 1.86
CA GLY A 101 14.25 3.54 3.20
C GLY A 101 13.43 2.26 3.31
N LEU A 102 12.99 1.67 2.20
CA LEU A 102 12.25 0.42 2.17
C LEU A 102 12.87 -0.54 1.15
N GLU A 103 13.17 -1.76 1.57
CA GLU A 103 13.70 -2.79 0.68
C GLU A 103 12.68 -3.18 -0.38
N SER A 104 13.15 -3.60 -1.56
CA SER A 104 12.27 -4.19 -2.55
C SER A 104 11.63 -5.48 -2.03
N GLY A 105 10.43 -5.76 -2.53
CA GLY A 105 9.61 -6.86 -2.04
C GLY A 105 8.12 -6.61 -2.24
N VAL A 106 7.32 -7.58 -1.81
CA VAL A 106 5.87 -7.43 -1.67
C VAL A 106 5.55 -7.21 -0.21
N TYR A 107 4.70 -6.23 0.06
CA TYR A 107 4.18 -5.96 1.40
C TYR A 107 2.66 -5.92 1.40
N HIS A 108 2.07 -6.25 2.54
CA HIS A 108 0.65 -6.14 2.84
C HIS A 108 0.41 -4.95 3.78
N TYR A 109 -0.55 -4.09 3.46
CA TYR A 109 -0.91 -2.96 4.31
C TYR A 109 -1.89 -3.39 5.41
N LEU A 110 -1.62 -2.95 6.63
CA LEU A 110 -2.38 -3.21 7.85
C LEU A 110 -3.00 -1.89 8.34
N PRO A 111 -4.26 -1.58 7.97
CA PRO A 111 -4.90 -0.30 8.27
C PRO A 111 -4.98 0.03 9.75
N GLU A 112 -5.22 -0.97 10.60
CA GLU A 112 -5.43 -0.85 12.04
C GLU A 112 -4.18 -0.34 12.76
N GLU A 113 -3.01 -0.72 12.24
CA GLU A 113 -1.71 -0.33 12.79
C GLU A 113 -1.03 0.75 11.98
N HIS A 114 -1.63 1.17 10.86
CA HIS A 114 -1.00 2.01 9.84
C HIS A 114 0.45 1.58 9.58
N ALA A 115 0.60 0.33 9.15
CA ALA A 115 1.88 -0.34 8.98
C ALA A 115 1.83 -1.24 7.73
N ILE A 116 3.00 -1.69 7.28
CA ILE A 116 3.12 -2.69 6.22
C ILE A 116 3.89 -3.91 6.74
N GLU A 117 3.55 -5.10 6.26
CA GLU A 117 4.24 -6.35 6.56
C GLU A 117 4.79 -6.97 5.28
N LYS A 118 6.08 -7.32 5.26
CA LYS A 118 6.74 -7.94 4.11
C LYS A 118 6.26 -9.38 3.98
N VAL A 119 5.57 -9.68 2.89
CA VAL A 119 5.04 -11.02 2.59
C VAL A 119 5.89 -11.78 1.57
N LEU A 120 6.71 -11.06 0.78
CA LEU A 120 7.63 -11.68 -0.16
C LEU A 120 8.93 -10.86 -0.28
N ASN A 121 10.08 -11.54 -0.12
CA ASN A 121 11.40 -10.93 -0.32
C ASN A 121 11.86 -11.02 -1.78
N LYS A 122 11.06 -10.46 -2.69
CA LYS A 122 11.31 -10.50 -4.14
C LYS A 122 10.70 -9.29 -4.83
N ASP A 123 11.46 -8.64 -5.71
CA ASP A 123 10.89 -7.69 -6.68
C ASP A 123 10.13 -8.48 -7.74
N VAL A 124 8.81 -8.30 -7.78
CA VAL A 124 7.89 -9.03 -8.67
C VAL A 124 7.39 -8.17 -9.84
N ARG A 125 7.96 -6.98 -10.06
CA ARG A 125 7.46 -6.04 -11.08
C ARG A 125 7.51 -6.63 -12.49
N LYS A 126 8.52 -7.44 -12.78
CA LYS A 126 8.64 -8.12 -14.08
C LYS A 126 7.52 -9.14 -14.26
N GLU A 127 7.29 -10.00 -13.28
CA GLU A 127 6.25 -11.01 -13.32
C GLU A 127 4.85 -10.40 -13.36
N LEU A 128 4.62 -9.30 -12.62
CA LEU A 128 3.37 -8.55 -12.69
C LEU A 128 3.14 -7.95 -14.08
N THR A 129 4.21 -7.47 -14.74
CA THR A 129 4.13 -6.94 -16.11
C THR A 129 3.75 -8.04 -17.09
N GLU A 130 4.36 -9.22 -16.98
CA GLU A 130 4.02 -10.40 -17.80
C GLU A 130 2.58 -10.89 -17.54
N ALA A 131 2.13 -10.87 -16.27
CA ALA A 131 0.77 -11.23 -15.90
C ALA A 131 -0.28 -10.23 -16.40
N ALA A 132 0.12 -8.97 -16.62
CA ALA A 132 -0.70 -7.89 -17.11
C ALA A 132 -0.47 -7.60 -18.60
N TRP A 133 -0.23 -8.64 -19.41
CA TRP A 133 -0.13 -8.53 -20.88
C TRP A 133 0.95 -7.55 -21.36
N SER A 134 2.10 -7.53 -20.68
CA SER A 134 3.27 -6.71 -21.00
C SER A 134 3.01 -5.20 -20.98
N GLN A 135 2.16 -4.75 -20.06
CA GLN A 135 1.98 -3.33 -19.78
C GLN A 135 3.22 -2.75 -19.04
N GLU A 136 4.25 -2.34 -19.81
CA GLU A 136 5.59 -1.90 -19.35
C GLU A 136 5.61 -0.78 -18.28
N TYR A 137 4.51 -0.04 -18.14
CA TYR A 137 4.38 0.94 -17.07
C TYR A 137 4.29 0.32 -15.67
N ILE A 138 3.99 -0.97 -15.54
CA ILE A 138 4.11 -1.71 -14.28
C ILE A 138 5.58 -1.86 -13.88
N LEU A 139 6.43 -2.30 -14.82
CA LEU A 139 7.86 -2.50 -14.61
C LEU A 139 8.60 -1.19 -14.32
N SER A 140 8.28 -0.14 -15.07
CA SER A 140 8.95 1.16 -14.93
C SER A 140 8.52 1.97 -13.70
N ALA A 141 7.43 1.60 -13.02
CA ALA A 141 7.01 2.26 -11.81
C ALA A 141 7.89 1.86 -10.60
N PRO A 142 8.26 2.82 -9.72
CA PRO A 142 8.94 2.51 -8.47
C PRO A 142 8.07 1.73 -7.47
N LEU A 143 6.74 1.82 -7.61
CA LEU A 143 5.75 1.20 -6.73
C LEU A 143 4.56 0.70 -7.57
N ASN A 144 4.05 -0.48 -7.27
CA ASN A 144 2.75 -0.94 -7.78
C ASN A 144 1.84 -1.26 -6.59
N ILE A 145 0.65 -0.65 -6.55
CA ILE A 145 -0.39 -0.95 -5.56
C ILE A 145 -1.34 -1.97 -6.17
N ILE A 146 -1.56 -3.08 -5.49
CA ILE A 146 -2.47 -4.14 -5.89
C ILE A 146 -3.64 -4.13 -4.91
N ILE A 147 -4.85 -3.92 -5.45
CA ILE A 147 -6.09 -4.03 -4.69
C ILE A 147 -6.62 -5.43 -4.93
N ALA A 148 -6.76 -6.23 -3.87
CA ALA A 148 -7.39 -7.53 -3.89
C ALA A 148 -8.64 -7.54 -3.01
N ALA A 149 -9.52 -8.51 -3.18
CA ALA A 149 -10.77 -8.60 -2.44
C ALA A 149 -11.01 -9.99 -1.84
N ASP A 150 -11.36 -10.02 -0.56
CA ASP A 150 -12.04 -11.13 0.07
C ASP A 150 -13.56 -10.92 -0.03
N TYR A 151 -14.15 -11.45 -1.11
CA TYR A 151 -15.59 -11.34 -1.36
C TYR A 151 -16.45 -11.84 -0.20
N LYS A 152 -15.98 -12.84 0.56
CA LYS A 152 -16.77 -13.48 1.62
C LYS A 152 -17.13 -12.51 2.73
N ARG A 153 -16.30 -11.49 3.00
CA ARG A 153 -16.57 -10.46 4.02
C ARG A 153 -17.86 -9.69 3.75
N THR A 154 -18.11 -9.40 2.47
CA THR A 154 -19.31 -8.65 2.06
C THR A 154 -20.46 -9.58 1.69
N THR A 155 -20.21 -10.69 0.99
CA THR A 155 -21.27 -11.62 0.57
C THR A 155 -21.90 -12.39 1.73
N ARG A 156 -21.19 -12.59 2.85
CA ARG A 156 -21.79 -13.15 4.08
C ARG A 156 -22.98 -12.32 4.56
N ARG A 157 -22.96 -11.00 4.36
CA ARG A 157 -24.03 -10.08 4.79
C ARG A 157 -25.06 -9.82 3.69
N TYR A 158 -24.63 -9.75 2.43
CA TYR A 158 -25.48 -9.27 1.32
C TYR A 158 -25.75 -10.32 0.23
N GLY A 159 -25.35 -11.57 0.43
CA GLY A 159 -25.46 -12.63 -0.57
C GLY A 159 -24.70 -12.28 -1.86
N GLU A 160 -25.20 -12.76 -3.00
CA GLU A 160 -24.59 -12.53 -4.32
C GLU A 160 -24.47 -11.05 -4.68
N ARG A 161 -25.40 -10.21 -4.20
CA ARG A 161 -25.34 -8.76 -4.41
C ARG A 161 -24.08 -8.14 -3.81
N GLY A 162 -23.50 -8.77 -2.79
CA GLY A 162 -22.24 -8.37 -2.19
C GLY A 162 -21.08 -8.28 -3.18
N ILE A 163 -21.07 -9.09 -4.25
CA ILE A 163 -20.05 -9.03 -5.31
C ILE A 163 -20.04 -7.65 -5.97
N ARG A 164 -21.22 -7.11 -6.28
CA ARG A 164 -21.34 -5.78 -6.89
C ARG A 164 -20.84 -4.68 -5.95
N TYR A 165 -21.12 -4.81 -4.66
CA TYR A 165 -20.66 -3.85 -3.65
C TYR A 165 -19.14 -3.84 -3.50
N VAL A 166 -18.50 -5.02 -3.58
CA VAL A 166 -17.04 -5.12 -3.59
C VAL A 166 -16.47 -4.33 -4.78
N HIS A 167 -17.01 -4.49 -5.99
CA HIS A 167 -16.54 -3.74 -7.16
C HIS A 167 -16.73 -2.22 -7.04
N TYR A 168 -17.82 -1.75 -6.40
CA TYR A 168 -17.98 -0.33 -6.12
C TYR A 168 -16.87 0.19 -5.20
N GLU A 169 -16.55 -0.56 -4.15
CA GLU A 169 -15.47 -0.22 -3.23
C GLU A 169 -14.10 -0.21 -3.91
N VAL A 170 -13.83 -1.15 -4.82
CA VAL A 170 -12.61 -1.15 -5.65
C VAL A 170 -12.50 0.17 -6.44
N GLY A 171 -13.60 0.62 -7.06
CA GLY A 171 -13.65 1.89 -7.79
C GLY A 171 -13.41 3.11 -6.88
N HIS A 172 -14.03 3.14 -5.70
CA HIS A 172 -13.80 4.21 -4.72
C HIS A 172 -12.34 4.26 -4.26
N CYS A 173 -11.77 3.10 -3.92
CA CYS A 173 -10.39 2.96 -3.48
C CYS A 173 -9.40 3.41 -4.57
N GLY A 174 -9.60 2.94 -5.81
CA GLY A 174 -8.78 3.34 -6.95
C GLY A 174 -8.86 4.84 -7.23
N GLN A 175 -10.05 5.44 -7.10
CA GLN A 175 -10.21 6.89 -7.28
C GLN A 175 -9.55 7.70 -6.16
N ASN A 176 -9.62 7.26 -4.90
CA ASN A 176 -8.88 7.89 -3.80
C ASN A 176 -7.38 7.92 -4.08
N ILE A 177 -6.80 6.80 -4.51
CA ILE A 177 -5.38 6.71 -4.88
C ILE A 177 -5.06 7.68 -6.03
N HIS A 178 -5.92 7.78 -7.05
CA HIS A 178 -5.76 8.71 -8.15
C HIS A 178 -5.72 10.18 -7.67
N LEU A 179 -6.65 10.59 -6.82
CA LEU A 179 -6.71 11.97 -6.30
C LEU A 179 -5.54 12.26 -5.36
N GLN A 180 -5.15 11.28 -4.54
CA GLN A 180 -3.99 11.41 -3.67
C GLN A 180 -2.69 11.52 -4.48
N CYS A 181 -2.57 10.81 -5.61
CA CYS A 181 -1.47 10.99 -6.55
C CYS A 181 -1.41 12.43 -7.09
N GLU A 182 -2.55 13.02 -7.49
CA GLU A 182 -2.58 14.43 -7.94
C GLU A 182 -2.07 15.38 -6.86
N ALA A 183 -2.54 15.22 -5.62
CA ALA A 183 -2.12 16.05 -4.48
C ALA A 183 -0.62 15.90 -4.11
N LEU A 184 0.00 14.78 -4.47
CA LEU A 184 1.42 14.50 -4.25
C LEU A 184 2.30 14.82 -5.48
N GLY A 185 1.71 15.26 -6.61
CA GLY A 185 2.43 15.43 -7.87
C GLY A 185 2.90 14.10 -8.51
N LEU A 186 2.29 12.98 -8.15
CA LEU A 186 2.55 11.63 -8.68
C LEU A 186 1.59 11.28 -9.81
N GLY A 187 1.94 10.30 -10.62
CA GLY A 187 1.06 9.74 -11.65
C GLY A 187 0.72 8.28 -11.34
N THR A 188 -0.47 7.85 -11.74
CA THR A 188 -0.89 6.44 -11.69
C THR A 188 -1.91 6.14 -12.79
N VAL A 189 -2.21 4.87 -13.00
CA VAL A 189 -3.27 4.36 -13.86
C VAL A 189 -3.89 3.11 -13.23
N VAL A 190 -5.21 2.99 -13.31
CA VAL A 190 -5.90 1.73 -13.01
C VAL A 190 -5.70 0.72 -14.13
N ILE A 191 -5.22 -0.47 -13.78
CA ILE A 191 -5.13 -1.62 -14.67
C ILE A 191 -6.07 -2.70 -14.14
N GLY A 192 -7.11 -3.03 -14.91
CA GLY A 192 -7.97 -4.19 -14.67
C GLY A 192 -7.71 -5.36 -15.63
N ALA A 193 -6.82 -5.18 -16.61
CA ALA A 193 -6.48 -6.21 -17.58
C ALA A 193 -5.21 -6.96 -17.15
N PHE A 194 -5.39 -8.10 -16.50
CA PHE A 194 -4.33 -9.03 -16.10
C PHE A 194 -4.91 -10.45 -15.93
N SER A 195 -4.06 -11.44 -15.71
CA SER A 195 -4.48 -12.78 -15.32
C SER A 195 -4.54 -12.90 -13.80
N ASP A 196 -5.75 -13.04 -13.25
CA ASP A 196 -6.02 -13.16 -11.81
C ASP A 196 -5.19 -14.29 -11.18
N GLU A 197 -5.22 -15.48 -11.79
CA GLU A 197 -4.47 -16.65 -11.32
C GLU A 197 -2.96 -16.42 -11.28
N LYS A 198 -2.38 -15.73 -12.28
CA LYS A 198 -0.95 -15.40 -12.27
C LYS A 198 -0.64 -14.41 -11.15
N VAL A 199 -1.44 -13.37 -10.99
CA VAL A 199 -1.24 -12.35 -9.95
C VAL A 199 -1.33 -12.98 -8.54
N LYS A 200 -2.33 -13.84 -8.30
CA LYS A 200 -2.45 -14.60 -7.04
C LYS A 200 -1.22 -15.45 -6.76
N LYS A 201 -0.73 -16.18 -7.78
CA LYS A 201 0.47 -17.00 -7.66
C LYS A 201 1.73 -16.17 -7.40
N ILE A 202 1.88 -15.02 -8.05
CA ILE A 202 3.03 -14.12 -7.89
C ILE A 202 3.07 -13.56 -6.46
N LEU A 203 1.94 -13.09 -5.95
CA LEU A 203 1.82 -12.48 -4.63
C LEU A 203 1.70 -13.52 -3.50
N ASN A 204 1.40 -14.78 -3.84
CA ASN A 204 1.07 -15.86 -2.91
C ASN A 204 -0.12 -15.53 -1.99
N ILE A 205 -1.21 -15.06 -2.59
CA ILE A 205 -2.42 -14.61 -1.88
C ILE A 205 -3.64 -15.45 -2.23
N LYS A 206 -4.66 -15.41 -1.36
CA LYS A 206 -5.95 -16.10 -1.58
C LYS A 206 -7.03 -15.16 -2.08
N GLU A 207 -6.90 -13.87 -1.77
CA GLU A 207 -7.82 -12.82 -2.21
C GLU A 207 -7.80 -12.68 -3.74
N GLU A 208 -8.91 -12.20 -4.29
CA GLU A 208 -9.04 -12.03 -5.73
C GLU A 208 -8.50 -10.64 -6.14
N PRO A 209 -7.43 -10.55 -6.95
CA PRO A 209 -6.90 -9.28 -7.40
C PRO A 209 -7.93 -8.55 -8.28
N GLN A 210 -8.05 -7.23 -8.10
CA GLN A 210 -9.05 -6.40 -8.77
C GLN A 210 -8.40 -5.30 -9.60
N TYR A 211 -7.41 -4.59 -9.05
CA TYR A 211 -6.61 -3.60 -9.76
C TYR A 211 -5.12 -3.77 -9.49
N ILE A 212 -4.31 -3.44 -10.51
CA ILE A 212 -2.89 -3.08 -10.36
C ILE A 212 -2.78 -1.58 -10.69
N MET A 213 -2.13 -0.83 -9.81
CA MET A 213 -1.95 0.62 -9.94
C MET A 213 -0.46 0.96 -9.80
N PRO A 214 0.29 1.02 -10.91
CA PRO A 214 1.64 1.56 -10.89
C PRO A 214 1.61 3.03 -10.47
N VAL A 215 2.55 3.45 -9.64
CA VAL A 215 2.69 4.82 -9.14
C VAL A 215 4.12 5.28 -9.33
N GLY A 216 4.30 6.48 -9.87
CA GLY A 216 5.61 7.09 -10.03
C GLY A 216 5.55 8.60 -10.28
N ARG A 217 6.70 9.27 -10.26
CA ARG A 217 6.80 10.70 -10.61
C ARG A 217 6.50 10.90 -12.09
N ARG A 218 5.66 11.88 -12.43
CA ARG A 218 5.30 12.19 -13.83
C ARG A 218 6.53 12.61 -14.62
N LYS A 219 6.67 12.12 -15.85
CA LYS A 219 7.62 12.66 -16.81
C LYS A 219 7.28 14.10 -17.16
#